data_AF-X1L7D2-F1
#
_entry.id   AF-X1L7D2-F1
#
_cell.length_a   1.000
_cell.length_b   1.000
_cell.length_c   1.000
_cell.angle_alpha   90.00
_cell.angle_beta   90.00
_cell.angle_gamma   90.00
#
_symmetry.space_group_name_H-M   'P 1'
#
loop_
_entity.id
_entity.type
_entity.pdbx_description
1 polymer ?
#
loop_
_entity_poly.entity_id
_entity_poly.type
_entity_poly.pdbx_seq_one_letter_code
_entity_poly.pdbx_strand_id
1 'polypeptide(L)'
;MVRAAGVIAGQVWGTAIVGDEDLKQIAEGKVKNLRVIDDACELPILRPLAGMLKDDIEKIARHKGIFDPSTHATNLYPPPSHPTTLKLEEVREIEKNLNINTLIGSALPRVKIIKLRRSAWT
;
A
#
# COMPACT_ATOMS: atom_id res chain seq x y z
N MET A 1 -0.20 3.86 -6.15
CA MET A 1 0.98 3.68 -5.26
C MET A 1 1.75 2.41 -5.59
N VAL A 2 1.07 1.26 -5.71
CA VAL A 2 1.69 -0.04 -6.01
C VAL A 2 2.66 -0.02 -7.21
N ARG A 3 2.30 0.62 -8.34
CA ARG A 3 3.21 0.80 -9.49
C ARG A 3 4.54 1.45 -9.12
N ALA A 4 4.50 2.55 -8.37
CA ALA A 4 5.71 3.24 -7.93
C ALA A 4 6.53 2.39 -6.95
N ALA A 5 5.86 1.66 -6.05
CA ALA A 5 6.51 0.70 -5.16
C ALA A 5 7.24 -0.40 -5.93
N GLY A 6 6.66 -0.91 -7.03
CA GLY A 6 7.31 -1.87 -7.93
C GLY A 6 8.58 -1.32 -8.57
N VAL A 7 8.56 -0.08 -9.05
CA VAL A 7 9.76 0.58 -9.60
C VAL A 7 10.84 0.75 -8.53
N ILE A 8 10.47 1.18 -7.33
CA ILE A 8 11.41 1.33 -6.20
C ILE A 8 11.98 -0.03 -5.79
N ALA A 9 11.16 -1.08 -5.75
CA ALA A 9 11.59 -2.43 -5.43
C ALA A 9 12.71 -2.90 -6.36
N GLY A 10 12.61 -2.64 -7.66
CA GLY A 10 13.68 -2.91 -8.62
C GLY A 10 15.00 -2.19 -8.30
N GLN A 11 14.94 -0.96 -7.76
CA GLN A 11 16.13 -0.18 -7.37
C GLN A 11 16.81 -0.72 -6.10
N VAL A 12 16.03 -1.33 -5.20
CA VAL A 12 16.52 -1.88 -3.92
C VAL A 12 16.63 -3.41 -3.91
N TRP A 13 16.46 -4.06 -5.07
CA TRP A 13 16.52 -5.51 -5.25
C TRP A 13 15.46 -6.25 -4.41
N GLY A 14 14.32 -5.60 -4.19
CA GLY A 14 13.16 -6.17 -3.53
C GLY A 14 12.42 -7.16 -4.43
N THR A 15 11.99 -8.28 -3.86
CA THR A 15 11.29 -9.37 -4.57
C THR A 15 9.79 -9.43 -4.25
N ALA A 16 9.31 -8.57 -3.35
CA ALA A 16 7.91 -8.49 -2.94
C ALA A 16 7.59 -7.09 -2.41
N ILE A 17 6.32 -6.73 -2.43
CA ILE A 17 5.79 -5.53 -1.77
C ILE A 17 5.01 -5.98 -0.54
N VAL A 18 5.20 -5.32 0.60
CA VAL A 18 4.39 -5.58 1.80
C VAL A 18 3.39 -4.45 1.97
N GLY A 19 2.11 -4.79 2.03
CA GLY A 19 1.00 -3.86 2.25
C GLY A 19 0.21 -4.21 3.51
N ASP A 20 -0.51 -3.22 4.02
CA ASP A 20 -1.33 -3.30 5.24
C ASP A 20 -2.83 -3.36 4.95
N GLU A 21 -3.22 -3.67 3.69
CA GLU A 21 -4.61 -3.61 3.22
C GLU A 21 -5.58 -4.24 4.23
N ASP A 22 -6.37 -3.38 4.86
CA ASP A 22 -7.31 -3.76 5.90
C ASP A 22 -8.54 -4.41 5.24
N LEU A 23 -8.66 -5.74 5.36
CA LEU A 23 -9.82 -6.46 4.84
C LEU A 23 -11.14 -6.05 5.52
N LYS A 24 -11.12 -5.38 6.68
CA LYS A 24 -12.34 -4.89 7.33
C LYS A 24 -12.88 -3.58 6.75
N GLN A 25 -12.02 -2.69 6.23
CA GLN A 25 -12.50 -1.56 5.40
C GLN A 25 -12.95 -2.03 4.00
N ILE A 26 -12.58 -3.26 3.66
CA ILE A 26 -12.99 -4.00 2.47
C ILE A 26 -14.25 -4.82 2.83
N ALA A 27 -15.31 -4.13 3.27
CA ALA A 27 -16.62 -4.73 3.50
C ALA A 27 -17.13 -5.49 2.26
N GLU A 28 -17.79 -6.63 2.52
CA GLU A 28 -18.50 -7.56 1.63
C GLU A 28 -18.36 -7.30 0.12
N GLY A 29 -17.57 -8.14 -0.56
CA GLY A 29 -17.48 -8.20 -2.03
C GLY A 29 -16.13 -7.83 -2.64
N LYS A 30 -15.19 -7.30 -1.86
CA LYS A 30 -13.98 -6.62 -2.36
C LYS A 30 -12.68 -7.45 -2.38
N VAL A 31 -12.68 -8.75 -2.08
CA VAL A 31 -11.53 -9.64 -2.39
C VAL A 31 -11.19 -9.59 -3.89
N LYS A 32 -12.20 -9.41 -4.74
CA LYS A 32 -12.02 -9.21 -6.19
C LYS A 32 -11.20 -7.96 -6.52
N ASN A 33 -11.26 -6.93 -5.68
CA ASN A 33 -10.49 -5.70 -5.88
C ASN A 33 -8.99 -5.92 -5.62
N LEU A 34 -8.62 -6.89 -4.78
CA LEU A 34 -7.21 -7.23 -4.55
C LEU A 34 -6.54 -7.60 -5.87
N ARG A 35 -7.22 -8.35 -6.73
CA ARG A 35 -6.74 -8.69 -8.07
C ARG A 35 -6.52 -7.48 -8.96
N VAL A 36 -7.37 -6.46 -8.84
CA VAL A 36 -7.25 -5.21 -9.61
C VAL A 36 -6.04 -4.39 -9.12
N ILE A 37 -5.78 -4.41 -7.81
CA ILE A 37 -4.60 -3.75 -7.22
C ILE A 37 -3.33 -4.52 -7.56
N ASP A 38 -3.36 -5.85 -7.52
CA ASP A 38 -2.24 -6.72 -7.85
C ASP A 38 -1.83 -6.56 -9.32
N ASP A 39 -2.75 -6.28 -10.26
CA ASP A 39 -2.43 -6.00 -11.67
C ASP A 39 -1.48 -4.79 -11.84
N ALA A 40 -1.38 -3.93 -10.83
CA ALA A 40 -0.53 -2.75 -10.86
C ALA A 40 0.97 -3.08 -10.74
N CYS A 41 1.37 -4.29 -10.36
CA CYS A 41 2.77 -4.69 -10.27
C CYS A 41 2.95 -6.21 -10.41
N GLU A 42 3.99 -6.65 -11.11
CA GLU A 42 4.32 -8.08 -11.24
C GLU A 42 4.85 -8.72 -9.95
N LEU A 43 5.34 -7.91 -9.01
CA LEU A 43 5.85 -8.40 -7.74
C LEU A 43 4.70 -8.85 -6.82
N PRO A 44 4.86 -9.96 -6.09
CA PRO A 44 3.86 -10.40 -5.13
C PRO A 44 3.63 -9.35 -4.04
N ILE A 45 2.35 -9.06 -3.75
CA ILE A 45 1.94 -8.18 -2.65
C ILE A 45 1.54 -9.01 -1.44
N LEU A 46 2.40 -9.00 -0.42
CA LEU A 46 2.20 -9.68 0.85
C LEU A 46 1.31 -8.85 1.77
N ARG A 47 0.30 -9.48 2.36
CA ARG A 47 -0.71 -8.83 3.21
C ARG A 47 -0.78 -9.49 4.59
N PRO A 48 0.24 -9.33 5.44
CA PRO A 48 0.35 -10.04 6.72
C PRO A 48 -0.79 -9.71 7.70
N LEU A 49 -1.45 -8.56 7.54
CA LEU A 49 -2.51 -8.08 8.43
C LEU A 49 -3.93 -8.38 7.91
N ALA A 50 -4.06 -9.00 6.73
CA ALA A 50 -5.35 -9.16 6.04
C ALA A 50 -6.43 -9.84 6.90
N GLY A 51 -6.07 -10.78 7.77
CA GLY A 51 -7.01 -11.47 8.65
C GLY A 51 -7.15 -10.90 10.06
N MET A 52 -6.48 -9.80 10.38
CA MET A 52 -6.34 -9.32 11.76
C MET A 52 -7.41 -8.29 12.12
N LEU A 53 -7.86 -8.31 13.38
CA LEU A 53 -8.68 -7.24 13.90
C LEU A 53 -7.79 -6.04 14.23
N LYS A 54 -8.26 -4.82 13.96
CA LYS A 54 -7.57 -3.58 14.33
C LYS A 54 -7.06 -3.61 15.78
N ASP A 55 -7.90 -3.99 16.73
CA ASP A 55 -7.54 -4.06 18.15
C ASP A 55 -6.35 -5.02 18.40
N ASP A 56 -6.24 -6.11 17.65
CA ASP A 56 -5.14 -7.06 17.80
C ASP A 56 -3.85 -6.53 17.18
N ILE A 57 -3.94 -5.82 16.05
CA ILE A 57 -2.81 -5.09 15.46
C ILE A 57 -2.31 -4.03 16.44
N GLU A 58 -3.22 -3.26 17.05
CA GLU A 58 -2.85 -2.24 18.03
C GLU A 58 -2.25 -2.84 19.30
N LYS A 59 -2.76 -3.99 19.80
CA LYS A 59 -2.15 -4.70 20.93
C LYS A 59 -0.71 -5.11 20.63
N ILE A 60 -0.45 -5.66 19.44
CA ILE A 60 0.91 -6.03 19.02
C ILE A 60 1.79 -4.78 18.93
N ALA A 61 1.29 -3.70 18.34
CA ALA A 61 2.03 -2.44 18.22
C ALA A 61 2.37 -1.84 19.60
N ARG A 62 1.42 -1.86 20.55
CA ARG A 62 1.64 -1.42 21.95
C ARG A 62 2.68 -2.30 22.63
N HIS A 63 2.55 -3.62 22.51
CA HIS A 63 3.50 -4.57 23.08
C HIS A 63 4.93 -4.40 22.50
N LYS A 64 5.05 -4.03 21.23
CA LYS A 64 6.33 -3.72 20.57
C LYS A 64 6.83 -2.30 20.84
N GLY A 65 6.07 -1.47 21.56
CA GLY A 65 6.44 -0.09 21.86
C GLY A 65 6.42 0.85 20.64
N ILE A 66 5.68 0.50 19.58
CA ILE A 66 5.59 1.27 18.32
C ILE A 66 4.20 1.88 18.08
N PHE A 67 3.26 1.69 19.00
CA PHE A 67 1.93 2.27 18.88
C PHE A 67 1.94 3.75 19.29
N ASP A 68 1.59 4.63 18.35
CA ASP A 68 1.40 6.06 18.60
C ASP A 68 -0.03 6.48 18.18
N PRO A 69 -0.90 6.85 19.13
CA PRO A 69 -2.26 7.29 18.84
C PRO A 69 -2.34 8.69 18.22
N SER A 70 -1.26 9.48 18.27
CA SER A 70 -1.20 10.84 17.73
C SER A 70 -0.95 10.89 16.22
N THR A 71 -0.47 9.79 15.63
CA THR A 71 -0.30 9.59 14.18
C THR A 71 -1.64 9.45 13.46
N HIS A 72 -2.42 10.53 13.39
CA HIS A 72 -3.47 10.65 12.39
C HIS A 72 -2.87 11.35 11.17
N ALA A 73 -2.70 10.61 10.07
CA ALA A 73 -2.46 11.26 8.79
C ALA A 73 -3.70 12.09 8.48
N THR A 74 -3.59 13.42 8.57
CA THR A 74 -4.59 14.33 8.03
C THR A 74 -4.61 14.10 6.53
N ASN A 75 -5.48 13.21 6.06
CA ASN A 75 -5.75 13.03 4.65
C ASN A 75 -6.45 14.30 4.18
N LEU A 76 -5.67 15.27 3.71
CA LEU A 76 -6.15 16.53 3.14
C LEU A 76 -7.08 16.27 1.93
N TYR A 77 -6.94 15.09 1.33
CA TYR A 77 -7.80 14.56 0.28
C TYR A 77 -8.27 13.15 0.68
N PRO A 78 -9.36 13.03 1.47
CA PRO A 78 -9.94 11.72 1.69
C PRO A 78 -10.36 11.15 0.32
N PRO A 79 -10.04 9.87 0.02
CA PRO A 79 -10.48 9.29 -1.23
C PRO A 79 -12.01 9.35 -1.30
N PRO A 80 -12.59 9.66 -2.48
CA PRO A 80 -14.04 9.56 -2.67
C PRO A 80 -14.49 8.15 -2.32
N SER A 81 -15.72 8.00 -1.82
CA SER A 81 -16.29 6.69 -1.46
C SER A 81 -16.03 5.69 -2.59
N HIS A 82 -15.23 4.67 -2.31
CA HIS A 82 -14.83 3.71 -3.34
C HIS A 82 -16.06 2.94 -3.82
N PRO A 83 -16.23 2.74 -5.14
CA PRO A 83 -17.23 1.83 -5.64
C PRO A 83 -17.06 0.46 -4.98
N THR A 84 -18.18 -0.17 -4.61
CA THR A 84 -18.23 -1.44 -3.88
C THR A 84 -17.54 -2.58 -4.63
N THR A 85 -17.33 -2.46 -5.95
CA THR A 85 -16.63 -3.44 -6.79
C THR A 85 -15.85 -2.72 -7.89
N LEU A 86 -14.59 -3.10 -8.06
CA LEU A 86 -13.73 -2.63 -9.15
C LEU A 86 -13.68 -3.68 -10.27
N LYS A 87 -13.73 -3.23 -11.52
CA LYS A 87 -13.40 -4.05 -12.70
C LYS A 87 -12.08 -3.60 -13.28
N LEU A 88 -11.29 -4.56 -13.75
CA LEU A 88 -9.94 -4.27 -14.25
C LEU A 88 -10.00 -3.41 -15.51
N GLU A 89 -10.98 -3.67 -16.37
CA GLU A 89 -11.18 -2.97 -17.65
C GLU A 89 -11.50 -1.49 -17.42
N GLU A 90 -12.40 -1.20 -16.47
CA GLU A 90 -12.80 0.16 -16.10
C GLU A 90 -11.61 0.95 -15.53
N VAL A 91 -10.81 0.32 -14.67
CA VAL A 91 -9.59 0.94 -14.14
C VAL A 91 -8.60 1.24 -15.26
N ARG A 92 -8.35 0.29 -16.17
CA ARG A 92 -7.44 0.50 -17.30
C ARG A 92 -7.93 1.61 -18.25
N GLU A 93 -9.23 1.75 -18.44
CA GLU A 93 -9.81 2.82 -19.27
C GLU A 93 -9.61 4.20 -18.63
N ILE A 94 -9.85 4.33 -17.33
CA ILE A 94 -9.57 5.56 -16.57
C ILE A 94 -8.07 5.88 -16.64
N GLU A 95 -7.23 4.87 -16.49
CA GLU A 95 -5.77 5.00 -16.51
C GLU A 95 -5.22 5.42 -17.87
N LYS A 96 -5.89 5.14 -19.00
CA LYS A 96 -5.47 5.65 -20.32
C LYS A 96 -5.44 7.18 -20.38
N ASN A 97 -6.32 7.84 -19.63
CA ASN A 97 -6.37 9.30 -19.56
C ASN A 97 -5.32 9.88 -18.59
N LEU A 98 -4.60 9.02 -17.86
CA LEU A 98 -3.58 9.39 -16.89
C LEU A 98 -2.20 9.04 -17.44
N ASN A 99 -1.29 10.02 -17.47
CA ASN A 99 0.09 9.76 -17.85
C ASN A 99 0.89 9.18 -16.66
N ILE A 100 0.57 7.95 -16.27
CA ILE A 100 1.10 7.28 -15.07
C ILE A 100 2.63 7.21 -15.09
N ASN A 101 3.22 6.86 -16.24
CA ASN A 101 4.68 6.77 -16.36
C ASN A 101 5.35 8.12 -16.11
N THR A 102 4.76 9.21 -16.60
CA THR A 102 5.27 10.56 -16.34
C THR A 102 5.10 10.95 -14.87
N LEU A 103 3.95 10.63 -14.26
CA LEU A 103 3.70 10.91 -12.84
C LEU A 103 4.73 10.19 -11.95
N ILE A 104 4.93 8.89 -12.16
CA ILE A 104 5.95 8.11 -11.44
C ILE A 104 7.34 8.66 -11.73
N GLY A 105 7.68 8.87 -13.01
CA GLY A 105 8.98 9.39 -13.42
C GLY A 105 9.32 10.75 -12.81
N SER A 106 8.32 11.62 -12.60
CA SER A 106 8.51 12.92 -11.93
C SER A 106 8.69 12.81 -10.41
N ALA A 107 8.15 11.75 -9.79
CA ALA A 107 8.23 11.50 -8.36
C ALA A 107 9.52 10.77 -7.95
N LEU A 108 10.02 9.85 -8.79
CA LEU A 108 11.19 9.01 -8.51
C LEU A 108 12.46 9.79 -8.14
N PRO A 109 12.83 10.91 -8.80
CA PRO A 109 14.03 11.68 -8.43
C PRO A 109 13.99 12.27 -7.02
N ARG A 110 12.80 12.36 -6.41
CA ARG A 110 12.60 12.90 -5.06
C ARG A 110 12.66 11.82 -3.98
N VAL A 111 12.79 10.55 -4.37
CA VAL A 111 12.89 9.43 -3.44
C VAL A 111 14.20 9.52 -2.67
N LYS A 112 14.12 9.44 -1.34
CA LYS A 112 15.28 9.36 -0.45
C LYS A 112 15.35 7.98 0.18
N ILE A 113 16.46 7.27 -0.05
CA ILE A 113 16.72 5.98 0.56
C ILE A 113 17.56 6.20 1.81
N ILE A 114 17.00 5.84 2.97
CA ILE A 114 17.68 5.96 4.26
C ILE A 114 18.03 4.55 4.74
N LYS A 115 19.33 4.25 4.86
CA LYS A 115 19.79 2.99 5.43
C LYS A 115 19.77 3.09 6.95
N LEU A 116 18.76 2.51 7.56
CA LEU A 116 18.70 2.40 9.02
C LEU A 116 19.65 1.29 9.47
N ARG A 117 20.59 1.63 10.36
CA ARG A 117 21.36 0.62 11.09
C ARG A 117 20.50 0.21 12.28
N ARG A 118 20.29 -1.09 12.48
CA ARG A 118 19.76 -1.59 13.76
C ARG A 118 20.69 -1.06 14.87
N SER A 119 20.16 -0.28 15.80
CA SER A 119 20.75 -0.28 17.15
C SER A 119 20.62 -1.70 17.67
N ALA A 120 21.63 -2.17 18.41
CA ALA A 120 21.59 -3.50 19.01
C ALA A 120 20.39 -3.55 19.98
N TRP A 121 19.26 -4.08 19.53
CA TRP A 121 18.13 -4.41 20.38
C TRP A 121 18.36 -5.87 20.82
N THR A 122 19.09 -6.01 21.92
CA THR A 122 18.89 -7.08 22.92
C THR A 122 18.31 -6.41 24.14
#